data_AF-A0A345QJP6-F1
#
_entry.id   AF-A0A345QJP6-F1
#
_cell.length_a   1.000
_cell.length_b   1.000
_cell.length_c   1.000
_cell.angle_alpha   90.00
_cell.angle_beta   90.00
_cell.angle_gamma   90.00
#
_symmetry.space_group_name_H-M   'P 1'
#
loop_
_entity.id
_entity.type
_entity.pdbx_description
1 polymer ?
#
loop_
_entity_poly.entity_id
_entity_poly.type
_entity_poly.pdbx_seq_one_letter_code
_entity_poly.pdbx_strand_id
1 'polypeptide(L)' 'MSDLVNASALDGHQGSTNEINPQGEEQKPLDILADEVFVRCSSANDSLSALISEEVEGHCQKKTG' A
#
# COMPACT_ATOMS: atom_id res chain seq x y z
N MET A 1 -5.04 3.12 -9.92
CA MET A 1 -4.68 1.72 -9.58
C MET A 1 -4.70 0.81 -10.78
N SER A 2 -5.78 0.71 -11.56
CA SER A 2 -5.81 -0.16 -12.76
C SER A 2 -4.71 0.15 -13.78
N ASP A 3 -4.39 1.43 -14.01
CA ASP A 3 -3.32 1.82 -14.94
C ASP A 3 -1.92 1.42 -14.43
N LEU A 4 -1.69 1.53 -13.12
CA LEU A 4 -0.44 1.13 -12.46
C LEU A 4 -0.22 -0.39 -12.53
N VAL A 5 -1.29 -1.18 -12.37
CA VAL A 5 -1.24 -2.63 -12.55
C VAL A 5 -0.88 -2.99 -14.00
N ASN A 6 -1.50 -2.33 -14.98
CA ASN A 6 -1.24 -2.58 -16.40
C ASN A 6 0.19 -2.18 -16.82
N ALA A 7 0.75 -1.15 -16.20
CA ALA A 7 2.12 -0.68 -16.47
C ALA A 7 3.20 -1.42 -15.66
N SER A 8 2.82 -2.17 -14.61
CA SER A 8 3.76 -2.77 -13.65
C SER A 8 4.89 -3.59 -14.27
N ALA A 9 4.60 -4.30 -15.37
CA ALA A 9 5.57 -5.09 -16.13
C ALA A 9 6.62 -4.25 -16.87
N LEU A 10 6.26 -3.03 -17.26
CA LEU A 10 7.11 -2.11 -18.01
C LEU A 10 7.91 -1.21 -17.05
N ASP A 11 7.32 -0.86 -15.92
CA ASP A 11 7.92 0.04 -14.93
C ASP A 11 8.78 -0.68 -13.87
N GLY A 12 8.99 -1.99 -14.01
CA GLY A 12 9.83 -2.77 -13.10
C GLY A 12 9.22 -3.01 -11.72
N HIS A 13 7.90 -2.89 -11.58
CA HIS A 13 7.17 -3.17 -10.34
C HIS A 13 6.72 -4.64 -10.23
N GLN A 14 7.35 -5.52 -11.00
CA GLN A 14 7.12 -6.97 -10.97
C GLN A 14 8.26 -7.68 -10.24
N GLY A 15 7.90 -8.69 -9.46
CA GLY A 15 8.85 -9.48 -8.68
C GLY A 15 8.61 -9.34 -7.18
N SER A 16 9.64 -9.64 -6.40
CA SER A 16 9.65 -9.57 -4.94
C SER A 16 10.57 -8.44 -4.47
N THR A 17 10.22 -7.80 -3.36
CA THR A 17 11.11 -6.84 -2.66
C THR A 17 12.13 -7.54 -1.77
N ASN A 18 12.02 -8.85 -1.59
CA ASN A 18 12.68 -9.67 -0.56
C ASN A 18 12.39 -9.21 0.88
N GLU A 19 11.39 -8.35 1.07
CA GLU A 19 10.90 -7.93 2.37
C GLU A 19 9.72 -8.80 2.76
N ILE A 20 9.66 -9.17 4.04
CA ILE A 20 8.58 -9.97 4.60
C ILE A 20 7.68 -9.02 5.38
N ASN A 21 6.40 -9.00 5.02
CA ASN A 21 5.41 -8.22 5.75
C ASN A 21 5.12 -8.85 7.13
N PRO A 22 4.41 -8.14 8.02
CA PRO A 22 4.13 -8.63 9.37
C PRO A 22 3.28 -9.92 9.43
N GLN A 23 2.69 -10.33 8.31
CA GLN A 23 1.93 -11.56 8.17
C GLN A 23 2.80 -12.75 7.72
N GLY A 24 4.09 -12.54 7.49
CA GLY A 24 5.03 -13.57 7.07
C GLY A 24 5.03 -13.82 5.56
N GLU A 25 4.48 -12.90 4.77
CA GLU A 25 4.41 -12.99 3.31
C GLU A 25 5.49 -12.12 2.65
N GLU A 26 6.05 -12.61 1.55
CA GLU A 26 6.99 -11.86 0.74
C GLU A 26 6.27 -10.77 -0.06
N GLN A 27 6.65 -9.51 0.18
CA GLN A 27 5.99 -8.36 -0.44
C GLN A 27 6.38 -8.22 -1.90
N LYS A 28 5.40 -7.85 -2.73
CA LYS A 28 5.66 -7.43 -4.11
C LYS A 28 5.76 -5.91 -4.15
N PRO A 29 6.59 -5.34 -5.04
CA PRO A 29 6.66 -3.89 -5.22
C PRO A 29 5.30 -3.23 -5.50
N LEU A 30 4.38 -3.99 -6.11
CA LEU A 30 3.03 -3.55 -6.37
C LEU A 30 2.18 -3.39 -5.10
N ASP A 31 2.42 -4.22 -4.09
CA ASP A 31 1.68 -4.19 -2.81
C ASP A 31 2.03 -2.91 -2.04
N ILE A 32 3.32 -2.57 -1.99
CA ILE A 32 3.82 -1.30 -1.42
C ILE A 32 3.25 -0.09 -2.16
N LEU A 33 3.30 -0.11 -3.49
CA LEU A 33 2.79 0.98 -4.32
C LEU A 33 1.27 1.16 -4.16
N ALA A 34 0.55 0.05 -3.99
CA ALA A 34 -0.88 0.09 -3.71
C ALA A 34 -1.15 0.75 -2.36
N ASP A 35 -0.44 0.36 -1.31
CA ASP A 35 -0.57 0.97 0.02
C ASP A 35 -0.36 2.49 -0.01
N GLU A 36 0.73 2.95 -0.65
CA GLU A 36 1.04 4.38 -0.78
C GLU A 36 -0.09 5.17 -1.47
N VAL A 37 -0.64 4.63 -2.57
CA VAL A 37 -1.73 5.27 -3.30
C VAL A 37 -3.01 5.30 -2.45
N PHE A 38 -3.32 4.21 -1.74
CA PHE A 38 -4.48 4.15 -0.87
C PHE A 38 -4.37 5.13 0.28
N VAL A 39 -3.23 5.20 0.99
CA VAL A 39 -2.98 6.16 2.07
C VAL A 39 -3.10 7.60 1.55
N ARG A 40 -2.51 7.91 0.39
CA ARG A 40 -2.58 9.25 -0.20
C ARG A 40 -4.00 9.66 -0.60
N CYS A 41 -4.75 8.78 -1.23
CA CYS A 41 -6.13 9.10 -1.64
C CYS A 41 -7.06 9.22 -0.43
N SER A 42 -6.83 8.39 0.59
CA SER A 42 -7.58 8.31 1.82
C SER A 42 -7.34 9.50 2.75
N SER A 43 -6.08 9.95 2.86
CA SER A 43 -5.71 11.13 3.66
C SER A 43 -6.30 12.44 3.14
N ALA A 44 -6.60 12.52 1.84
CA ALA A 44 -7.29 13.67 1.24
C ALA A 44 -8.79 13.75 1.60
N ASN A 45 -9.35 12.72 2.26
CA ASN A 45 -10.75 12.71 2.68
C ASN A 45 -10.88 13.09 4.17
N ASP A 46 -11.61 14.16 4.48
CA ASP A 46 -11.80 14.66 5.85
C ASP A 46 -12.78 13.83 6.68
N SER A 47 -13.58 12.98 6.04
CA SER A 47 -14.49 12.06 6.73
C SER A 47 -13.84 10.74 7.14
N LEU A 48 -12.61 10.48 6.69
CA LEU A 48 -11.88 9.27 7.03
C LEU A 48 -11.06 9.47 8.30
N SER A 49 -11.43 8.78 9.38
CA SER A 49 -10.74 8.86 10.67
C SER A 49 -9.55 7.91 10.78
N ALA A 50 -9.56 6.81 10.02
CA ALA A 50 -8.62 5.71 10.16
C ALA A 50 -8.54 4.83 8.90
N LEU A 51 -7.35 4.33 8.60
CA LEU A 51 -7.11 3.25 7.63
C LEU A 51 -6.34 2.11 8.31
N ILE A 52 -6.67 0.86 7.96
CA ILE A 52 -5.89 -0.32 8.32
C ILE A 52 -5.41 -0.92 7.00
N SER A 53 -4.11 -1.11 6.90
CA SER A 53 -3.48 -1.75 5.75
C SER A 53 -2.79 -3.02 6.20
N GLU A 54 -2.82 -4.04 5.34
CA GLU A 54 -2.09 -5.28 5.57
C GLU A 54 -0.58 -5.06 5.47
N GLU A 55 -0.13 -4.05 4.73
CA GLU A 55 1.30 -3.79 4.56
C GLU A 55 1.96 -3.11 5.77
N VAL A 56 1.17 -2.74 6.79
CA VAL A 56 1.66 -2.03 7.99
C VAL A 56 1.31 -2.82 9.26
N GLU A 57 2.32 -3.09 10.09
CA GLU A 57 2.16 -3.93 11.28
C GLU A 57 1.22 -3.30 12.32
N GLY A 58 0.13 -3.98 12.65
CA GLY A 58 -0.61 -3.85 13.91
C GLY A 58 -1.17 -2.45 14.25
N HIS A 59 -1.09 -1.48 13.35
CA HIS A 59 -1.41 -0.08 13.64
C HIS A 59 -2.38 0.51 12.63
N CYS A 60 -3.55 0.90 13.15
CA CYS A 60 -4.46 1.79 12.48
C CYS A 60 -3.76 3.14 12.22
N GLN A 61 -3.61 3.52 10.95
CA GLN A 61 -3.18 4.85 10.55
C GLN A 61 -4.33 5.83 10.83
N LYS A 62 -4.31 6.45 12.01
CA LYS A 62 -5.29 7.46 12.41
C LYS A 62 -4.95 8.79 11.76
N LYS A 63 -5.93 9.42 11.11
CA LYS A 63 -5.79 10.80 10.66
C LYS A 63 -5.88 11.70 11.89
N THR A 64 -4.74 12.17 12.39
CA THR A 64 -4.72 13.22 13.41
C THR A 64 -5.27 14.49 12.77
N GLY A 65 -6.44 14.94 13.25
CA GLY A 65 -7.07 16.19 12.83
C GLY A 65 -6.35 17.42 13.36
#